data_AF-A0A8C5A8L9-F1
#
_entry.id   AF-A0A8C5A8L9-F1
#
_cell.length_a   1.000
_cell.length_b   1.000
_cell.length_c   1.000
_cell.angle_alpha   90.00
_cell.angle_beta   90.00
_cell.angle_gamma   90.00
#
_symmetry.space_group_name_H-M   'P 1'
#
loop_
_entity.id
_entity.type
_entity.pdbx_description
1 polymer ?
#
loop_
_entity_poly.entity_id
_entity_poly.type
_entity_poly.pdbx_seq_one_letter_code
_entity_poly.pdbx_strand_id
1 'polypeptide(L)'
;MTNIKGVKNVFLTKDMKYTNVSMPWNPSHYAMVPQLVEEQLTTEKAAALRYGTVTPRYLHVASRALNRWGHERSYRLQVTTFAGDPLPESAPEEKAMSWSRYKVAITKHKDAEQTSSSLYSQNDIWSPAVDFSKYIADNESIDNEDLVAWITTGFLHIPHAEDVPNTVTVGNGGGVLLRPHNYFDVDPSSESPDAVYIKPRSEQSCDTNRMACLAQESCSPVREPFTYNGFEGVMKFD
;
A
#
# COMPACT_ATOMS: atom_id res chain seq x y z
N MET A 1 -2.17 -10.69 4.15
CA MET A 1 -2.91 -11.60 3.25
C MET A 1 -3.74 -10.78 2.27
N THR A 2 -3.41 -10.85 0.97
CA THR A 2 -4.13 -10.12 -0.09
C THR A 2 -4.88 -11.13 -0.97
N ASN A 3 -6.00 -11.64 -0.47
CA ASN A 3 -6.81 -12.62 -1.20
C ASN A 3 -7.71 -11.91 -2.24
N ILE A 4 -7.15 -11.60 -3.40
CA ILE A 4 -7.90 -10.92 -4.45
C ILE A 4 -8.72 -11.96 -5.21
N LYS A 5 -10.04 -12.00 -4.98
CA LYS A 5 -10.95 -13.02 -5.55
C LYS A 5 -10.56 -14.49 -5.24
N GLY A 6 -9.78 -14.71 -4.19
CA GLY A 6 -9.30 -16.03 -3.79
C GLY A 6 -7.85 -15.99 -3.29
N VAL A 7 -7.33 -17.15 -2.89
CA VAL A 7 -5.96 -17.26 -2.37
C VAL A 7 -4.91 -17.27 -3.48
N LYS A 8 -5.23 -17.75 -4.68
CA LYS A 8 -4.28 -17.86 -5.80
C LYS A 8 -4.16 -16.52 -6.54
N ASN A 9 -2.99 -15.88 -6.43
CA ASN A 9 -2.71 -14.54 -6.93
C ASN A 9 -1.36 -14.48 -7.67
N VAL A 10 -1.16 -13.43 -8.46
CA VAL A 10 0.10 -13.10 -9.15
C VAL A 10 0.54 -11.68 -8.75
N PHE A 11 1.84 -11.39 -8.87
CA PHE A 11 2.38 -10.05 -8.68
C PHE A 11 2.77 -9.42 -10.01
N LEU A 12 2.18 -8.27 -10.31
CA LEU A 12 2.39 -7.52 -11.56
C LEU A 12 2.96 -6.15 -11.25
N THR A 13 3.86 -5.70 -12.10
CA THR A 13 4.34 -4.32 -12.11
C THR A 13 3.94 -3.65 -13.41
N LYS A 14 3.61 -2.35 -13.31
CA LYS A 14 3.32 -1.53 -14.48
C LYS A 14 4.08 -0.21 -14.40
N ASP A 15 4.55 0.25 -15.55
CA ASP A 15 5.20 1.54 -15.68
C ASP A 15 4.99 2.12 -17.09
N MET A 16 5.69 3.19 -17.42
CA MET A 16 5.67 3.81 -18.74
C MET A 16 7.09 3.89 -19.29
N LYS A 17 7.22 3.76 -20.61
CA LYS A 17 8.42 4.16 -21.35
C LYS A 17 8.04 5.05 -22.52
N TYR A 18 8.90 5.99 -22.88
CA TYR A 18 8.71 6.73 -24.13
C TYR A 18 9.31 5.95 -25.29
N THR A 19 8.55 5.82 -26.38
CA THR A 19 9.01 5.23 -27.63
C THR A 19 8.96 6.29 -28.72
N ASN A 20 10.02 6.39 -29.51
CA ASN A 20 10.06 7.30 -30.64
C ASN A 20 9.27 6.68 -31.81
N VAL A 21 8.17 7.30 -32.22
CA VAL A 21 7.24 6.76 -33.23
C VAL A 21 7.04 7.79 -34.34
N SER A 22 7.04 7.34 -35.58
CA SER A 22 6.68 8.17 -36.75
C SER A 22 5.19 8.52 -36.71
N MET A 23 4.84 9.77 -36.97
CA MET A 23 3.45 10.21 -36.93
C MET A 23 2.63 9.55 -38.04
N PRO A 24 1.56 8.80 -37.72
CA PRO A 24 0.76 8.10 -38.73
C PRO A 24 0.18 9.01 -39.81
N TRP A 25 -0.09 10.28 -39.48
CA TRP A 25 -0.63 11.29 -40.40
C TRP A 25 0.44 12.20 -41.04
N ASN A 26 1.70 12.09 -40.65
CA ASN A 26 2.82 12.84 -41.25
C ASN A 26 4.16 12.10 -41.02
N PRO A 27 4.50 11.09 -41.85
CA PRO A 27 5.61 10.20 -41.58
C PRO A 27 7.00 10.86 -41.51
N SER A 28 7.13 12.09 -42.01
CA SER A 28 8.36 12.90 -41.91
C SER A 28 8.63 13.43 -40.50
N HIS A 29 7.66 13.34 -39.59
CA HIS A 29 7.78 13.80 -38.21
C HIS A 29 7.66 12.64 -37.23
N TYR A 30 8.33 12.77 -36.09
CA TYR A 30 8.35 11.78 -35.03
C TYR A 30 7.97 12.41 -33.69
N ALA A 31 7.41 11.62 -32.78
CA ALA A 31 7.28 12.01 -31.38
C ALA A 31 7.61 10.89 -30.41
N MET A 32 7.99 11.32 -29.22
CA MET A 32 8.11 10.46 -28.05
C MET A 32 6.71 10.18 -27.49
N VAL A 33 6.18 8.99 -27.75
CA VAL A 33 4.86 8.56 -27.29
C VAL A 33 5.03 7.69 -26.04
N PRO A 34 4.31 7.96 -24.94
CA PRO A 34 4.33 7.11 -23.77
C PRO A 34 3.63 5.78 -24.08
N GLN A 35 4.26 4.68 -23.71
CA GLN A 35 3.73 3.33 -23.82
C GLN A 35 3.72 2.66 -22.45
N LEU A 36 2.64 1.92 -22.17
CA LEU A 36 2.52 1.07 -21.00
C LEU A 36 3.55 -0.08 -21.10
N VAL A 37 4.24 -0.33 -19.99
CA VAL A 37 5.09 -1.51 -19.80
C VAL A 37 4.48 -2.30 -18.66
N GLU A 38 4.27 -3.60 -18.86
CA GLU A 38 3.75 -4.51 -17.86
C GLU A 38 4.68 -5.70 -17.75
N GLU A 39 4.95 -6.12 -16.52
CA GLU A 39 5.79 -7.27 -16.23
C GLU A 39 5.23 -8.04 -15.04
N GLN A 40 5.15 -9.36 -15.17
CA GLN A 40 4.85 -10.25 -14.06
C GLN A 40 6.16 -10.69 -13.39
N LEU A 41 6.27 -10.48 -12.08
CA LEU A 41 7.39 -11.00 -11.31
C LEU A 41 6.98 -12.36 -10.74
N THR A 42 7.72 -13.40 -11.08
CA THR A 42 7.31 -14.79 -10.84
C THR A 42 8.05 -15.47 -9.69
N THR A 43 9.09 -14.84 -9.13
CA THR A 43 9.83 -15.37 -7.97
C THR A 43 9.97 -14.34 -6.86
N GLU A 44 10.17 -14.81 -5.63
CA GLU A 44 10.29 -13.93 -4.46
C GLU A 44 11.47 -12.95 -4.57
N LYS A 45 12.63 -13.38 -5.07
CA LYS A 45 13.78 -12.47 -5.27
C LYS A 45 13.49 -11.39 -6.29
N ALA A 46 12.76 -11.69 -7.36
CA ALA A 46 12.38 -10.69 -8.36
C ALA A 46 11.40 -9.68 -7.76
N ALA A 47 10.45 -10.14 -6.94
CA ALA A 47 9.44 -9.31 -6.29
C ALA A 47 9.90 -8.69 -4.94
N ALA A 48 11.18 -8.82 -4.58
CA ALA A 48 11.80 -8.20 -3.42
C ALA A 48 12.41 -6.84 -3.79
N LEU A 49 11.55 -5.82 -3.88
CA LEU A 49 11.89 -4.47 -4.33
C LEU A 49 12.60 -3.69 -3.21
N ARG A 50 13.91 -3.51 -3.36
CA ARG A 50 14.79 -2.86 -2.36
C ARG A 50 14.70 -1.34 -2.40
N TYR A 51 14.93 -0.70 -1.25
CA TYR A 51 15.21 0.74 -1.22
C TYR A 51 16.48 1.07 -2.02
N GLY A 52 16.58 2.30 -2.53
CA GLY A 52 17.68 2.74 -3.39
C GLY A 52 17.64 2.19 -4.83
N THR A 53 16.66 1.36 -5.18
CA THR A 53 16.46 0.84 -6.54
C THR A 53 15.28 1.52 -7.24
N VAL A 54 15.28 1.49 -8.59
CA VAL A 54 14.14 1.97 -9.37
C VAL A 54 12.95 1.02 -9.14
N THR A 55 11.94 1.51 -8.43
CA THR A 55 10.70 0.77 -8.18
C THR A 55 9.65 1.15 -9.22
N PRO A 56 8.98 0.20 -9.88
CA PRO A 56 7.86 0.51 -10.77
C PRO A 56 6.77 1.31 -10.07
N ARG A 57 6.15 2.25 -10.80
CA ARG A 57 5.13 3.15 -10.23
C ARG A 57 3.83 2.44 -9.84
N TYR A 58 3.53 1.31 -10.45
CA TYR A 58 2.34 0.52 -10.20
C TYR A 58 2.74 -0.89 -9.78
N LEU A 59 2.40 -1.25 -8.54
CA LEU A 59 2.64 -2.57 -7.95
C LEU A 59 1.29 -3.20 -7.67
N HIS A 60 1.02 -4.39 -8.20
CA HIS A 60 -0.31 -5.01 -8.15
C HIS A 60 -0.22 -6.44 -7.63
N VAL A 61 -1.09 -6.76 -6.67
CA VAL A 61 -1.49 -8.16 -6.44
C VAL A 61 -2.78 -8.39 -7.23
N ALA A 62 -2.76 -9.37 -8.12
CA ALA A 62 -3.85 -9.62 -9.06
C ALA A 62 -4.32 -11.07 -9.02
N SER A 63 -5.59 -11.27 -9.33
CA SER A 63 -6.16 -12.57 -9.67
C SER A 63 -6.18 -12.75 -11.18
N ARG A 64 -6.06 -13.99 -11.66
CA ARG A 64 -6.29 -14.30 -13.08
C ARG A 64 -7.76 -14.16 -13.50
N ALA A 65 -8.67 -13.90 -12.56
CA ALA A 65 -10.06 -13.55 -12.86
C ALA A 65 -10.14 -12.17 -13.53
N LEU A 66 -10.88 -12.08 -14.63
CA LEU A 66 -11.03 -10.85 -15.41
C LEU A 66 -12.24 -10.03 -14.98
N ASN A 67 -12.17 -8.72 -15.18
CA ASN A 67 -13.33 -7.83 -15.19
C ASN A 67 -14.04 -7.89 -16.56
N ARG A 68 -15.18 -7.21 -16.69
CA ARG A 68 -15.99 -7.19 -17.92
C ARG A 68 -15.25 -6.61 -19.14
N TRP A 69 -14.13 -5.93 -18.92
CA TRP A 69 -13.30 -5.30 -19.94
C TRP A 69 -12.07 -6.16 -20.31
N GLY A 70 -11.96 -7.37 -19.76
CA GLY A 70 -10.88 -8.30 -20.08
C GLY A 70 -9.57 -8.05 -19.32
N HIS A 71 -9.58 -7.23 -18.27
CA HIS A 71 -8.40 -6.98 -17.43
C HIS A 71 -8.42 -7.82 -16.15
N GLU A 72 -7.26 -8.31 -15.72
CA GLU A 72 -7.10 -8.99 -14.43
C GLU A 72 -7.51 -8.09 -13.26
N ARG A 73 -8.30 -8.66 -12.35
CA ARG A 73 -8.80 -7.97 -11.16
C ARG A 73 -7.67 -7.85 -10.15
N SER A 74 -7.31 -6.63 -9.77
CA SER A 74 -6.14 -6.39 -8.92
C SER A 74 -6.36 -5.32 -7.85
N TYR A 75 -5.55 -5.36 -6.80
CA TYR A 75 -5.34 -4.23 -5.90
C TYR A 75 -3.91 -3.71 -6.09
N ARG A 76 -3.80 -2.40 -6.27
CA ARG A 76 -2.54 -1.66 -6.33
C ARG A 76 -2.05 -1.36 -4.92
N LEU A 77 -0.78 -1.66 -4.66
CA LEU A 77 -0.03 -1.22 -3.50
C LEU A 77 0.58 0.15 -3.80
N GLN A 78 0.08 1.21 -3.15
CA GLN A 78 0.63 2.56 -3.28
C GLN A 78 1.31 2.95 -1.96
N VAL A 79 2.63 2.81 -1.92
CA VAL A 79 3.45 3.02 -0.72
C VAL A 79 3.92 4.48 -0.63
N THR A 80 3.64 5.14 0.49
CA THR A 80 4.14 6.46 0.85
C THR A 80 5.19 6.32 1.94
N THR A 81 6.43 6.62 1.61
CA THR A 81 7.58 6.46 2.53
C THR A 81 8.70 7.41 2.14
N PHE A 82 9.43 7.87 3.15
CA PHE A 82 10.64 8.68 3.02
C PHE A 82 11.81 8.01 3.75
N ALA A 83 11.80 6.66 3.80
CA ALA A 83 12.72 5.88 4.62
C ALA A 83 14.17 6.28 4.36
N GLY A 84 14.95 6.39 5.43
CA GLY A 84 16.40 6.52 5.33
C GLY A 84 17.02 5.23 4.82
N ASP A 85 18.35 5.24 4.71
CA ASP A 85 19.10 4.06 4.32
C ASP A 85 18.99 2.96 5.39
N PRO A 86 18.79 1.69 5.01
CA PRO A 86 18.82 0.58 5.94
C PRO A 86 20.25 0.36 6.47
N LEU A 87 20.37 -0.41 7.56
CA LEU A 87 21.69 -0.87 8.02
C LEU A 87 22.40 -1.67 6.90
N PRO A 88 23.72 -1.50 6.73
CA PRO A 88 24.48 -2.30 5.76
C PRO A 88 24.36 -3.79 6.07
N GLU A 89 24.16 -4.63 5.05
CA GLU A 89 24.06 -6.10 5.21
C GLU A 89 25.33 -6.76 5.78
N SER A 90 26.47 -6.05 5.76
CA SER A 90 27.71 -6.49 6.39
C SER A 90 27.67 -6.37 7.92
N ALA A 91 26.74 -5.59 8.47
CA ALA A 91 26.58 -5.40 9.90
C ALA A 91 25.88 -6.62 10.50
N PRO A 92 26.43 -7.25 11.56
CA PRO A 92 25.90 -8.51 12.08
C PRO A 92 24.48 -8.37 12.67
N GLU A 93 24.10 -7.18 13.13
CA GLU A 93 22.78 -6.85 13.65
C GLU A 93 21.68 -6.69 12.58
N GLU A 94 22.04 -6.50 11.30
CA GLU A 94 21.06 -6.24 10.23
C GLU A 94 20.04 -7.37 10.09
N LYS A 95 20.45 -8.61 10.39
CA LYS A 95 19.60 -9.80 10.32
C LYS A 95 18.35 -9.71 11.19
N ALA A 96 18.42 -9.00 12.32
CA ALA A 96 17.26 -8.82 13.22
C ALA A 96 16.17 -7.91 12.62
N MET A 97 16.51 -7.14 11.58
CA MET A 97 15.64 -6.19 10.90
C MET A 97 15.82 -6.21 9.39
N SER A 98 16.10 -7.39 8.82
CA SER A 98 16.40 -7.57 7.40
C SER A 98 15.22 -7.23 6.46
N TRP A 99 14.01 -7.09 7.01
CA TRP A 99 12.84 -6.51 6.32
C TRP A 99 13.05 -5.03 5.94
N SER A 100 13.86 -4.29 6.70
CA SER A 100 14.03 -2.84 6.54
C SER A 100 14.63 -2.42 5.19
N ARG A 101 15.40 -3.29 4.54
CA ARG A 101 16.03 -3.00 3.23
C ARG A 101 15.07 -3.10 2.04
N TYR A 102 13.89 -3.68 2.24
CA TYR A 102 12.89 -3.87 1.19
C TYR A 102 11.77 -2.83 1.33
N LYS A 103 11.49 -2.09 0.27
CA LYS A 103 10.32 -1.21 0.19
C LYS A 103 9.04 -2.03 0.10
N VAL A 104 9.04 -3.04 -0.77
CA VAL A 104 8.00 -4.05 -0.90
C VAL A 104 8.68 -5.40 -1.16
N ALA A 105 8.27 -6.44 -0.45
CA ALA A 105 8.65 -7.81 -0.76
C ALA A 105 7.38 -8.67 -0.84
N ILE A 106 7.31 -9.53 -1.86
CA ILE A 106 6.22 -10.50 -2.02
C ILE A 106 6.77 -11.89 -1.76
N THR A 107 6.19 -12.59 -0.80
CA THR A 107 6.53 -13.98 -0.49
C THR A 107 5.30 -14.86 -0.66
N LYS A 108 5.53 -16.16 -0.83
CA LYS A 108 4.49 -17.16 -0.71
C LYS A 108 4.07 -17.31 0.75
N HIS A 109 2.79 -17.49 1.01
CA HIS A 109 2.26 -17.70 2.36
C HIS A 109 2.73 -19.06 2.92
N LYS A 110 3.24 -19.06 4.14
CA LYS A 110 3.57 -20.26 4.93
C LYS A 110 3.14 -20.07 6.38
N ASP A 111 2.57 -21.11 6.99
CA ASP A 111 2.16 -21.06 8.40
C ASP A 111 3.33 -20.89 9.36
N ALA A 112 4.56 -21.17 8.92
CA ALA A 112 5.79 -20.97 9.70
C ALA A 112 6.36 -19.54 9.59
N GLU A 113 5.88 -18.71 8.66
CA GLU A 113 6.42 -17.38 8.33
C GLU A 113 5.40 -16.26 8.65
N GLN A 114 4.77 -16.33 9.81
CA GLN A 114 3.66 -15.45 10.18
C GLN A 114 4.10 -14.02 10.52
N THR A 115 5.33 -13.85 11.01
CA THR A 115 5.88 -12.56 11.43
C THR A 115 7.21 -12.29 10.74
N SER A 116 7.54 -11.02 10.52
CA SER A 116 8.83 -10.58 9.98
C SER A 116 9.87 -10.27 11.06
N SER A 117 9.47 -10.35 12.34
CA SER A 117 10.33 -10.13 13.51
C SER A 117 9.80 -10.91 14.71
N SER A 118 10.46 -10.77 15.86
CA SER A 118 10.11 -11.41 17.12
C SER A 118 10.45 -10.50 18.29
N LEU A 119 9.70 -10.62 19.40
CA LEU A 119 9.99 -9.90 20.64
C LEU A 119 11.39 -10.23 21.19
N TYR A 120 11.94 -11.39 20.84
CA TYR A 120 13.26 -11.83 21.27
C TYR A 120 14.39 -11.21 20.44
N SER A 121 14.10 -10.69 19.24
CA SER A 121 15.12 -10.13 18.35
C SER A 121 15.85 -8.93 18.96
N GLN A 122 15.19 -8.16 19.85
CA GLN A 122 15.81 -6.98 20.48
C GLN A 122 16.94 -7.35 21.44
N ASN A 123 16.82 -8.46 22.16
CA ASN A 123 17.78 -8.86 23.20
C ASN A 123 18.91 -9.75 22.64
N ASP A 124 18.71 -10.33 21.46
CA ASP A 124 19.74 -11.05 20.71
C ASP A 124 19.65 -10.70 19.22
N ILE A 125 20.14 -9.50 18.88
CA ILE A 125 20.10 -8.96 17.52
C ILE A 125 21.03 -9.70 16.54
N TRP A 126 22.01 -10.43 17.06
CA TRP A 126 23.01 -11.14 16.25
C TRP A 126 22.56 -12.56 15.88
N SER A 127 21.69 -13.17 16.69
CA SER A 127 21.04 -14.44 16.43
C SER A 127 19.51 -14.33 16.60
N PRO A 128 18.83 -13.53 15.76
CA PRO A 128 17.41 -13.27 15.93
C PRO A 128 16.58 -14.55 15.71
N ALA A 129 15.51 -14.70 16.50
CA ALA A 129 14.58 -15.83 16.36
C ALA A 129 13.88 -15.85 14.99
N VAL A 130 13.69 -14.66 14.38
CA VAL A 130 13.12 -14.49 13.04
C VAL A 130 14.07 -13.62 12.22
N ASP A 131 14.48 -14.14 11.06
CA ASP A 131 15.30 -13.44 10.06
C ASP A 131 14.52 -13.42 8.74
N PHE A 132 13.91 -12.27 8.44
CA PHE A 132 13.03 -12.08 7.29
C PHE A 132 13.72 -12.34 5.94
N SER A 133 15.04 -12.14 5.85
CA SER A 133 15.79 -12.38 4.61
C SER A 133 15.69 -13.83 4.14
N LYS A 134 15.48 -14.78 5.06
CA LYS A 134 15.31 -16.20 4.75
C LYS A 134 14.04 -16.50 3.98
N TYR A 135 12.98 -15.70 4.13
CA TYR A 135 11.71 -15.85 3.40
C TYR A 135 11.82 -15.48 1.92
N ILE A 136 12.92 -14.82 1.52
CA ILE A 136 13.20 -14.41 0.14
C ILE A 136 14.36 -15.24 -0.44
N ALA A 137 15.22 -15.76 0.43
CA ALA A 137 16.45 -16.45 0.03
C ALA A 137 16.18 -17.79 -0.68
N ASP A 138 15.12 -18.49 -0.27
CA ASP A 138 14.60 -19.71 -0.87
C ASP A 138 14.00 -19.51 -2.27
N ASN A 139 13.59 -18.27 -2.60
CA ASN A 139 13.24 -17.84 -3.96
C ASN A 139 12.18 -18.72 -4.62
N GLU A 140 11.10 -18.99 -3.88
CA GLU A 140 10.00 -19.77 -4.40
C GLU A 140 9.30 -19.07 -5.58
N SER A 141 8.54 -19.86 -6.34
CA SER A 141 7.60 -19.30 -7.31
C SER A 141 6.44 -18.62 -6.58
N ILE A 142 6.09 -17.43 -7.05
CA ILE A 142 4.91 -16.65 -6.63
C ILE A 142 3.88 -16.51 -7.76
N ASP A 143 4.04 -17.24 -8.86
CA ASP A 143 3.02 -17.30 -9.92
C ASP A 143 1.82 -18.14 -9.47
N ASN A 144 0.67 -17.47 -9.32
CA ASN A 144 -0.60 -18.08 -8.99
C ASN A 144 -0.52 -18.85 -7.66
N GLU A 145 -0.04 -18.17 -6.62
CA GLU A 145 0.14 -18.71 -5.27
C GLU A 145 -0.59 -17.86 -4.22
N ASP A 146 -0.66 -18.34 -2.99
CA ASP A 146 -1.09 -17.52 -1.85
C ASP A 146 0.03 -16.55 -1.49
N LEU A 147 -0.22 -15.26 -1.64
CA LEU A 147 0.80 -14.21 -1.57
C LEU A 147 0.65 -13.33 -0.33
N VAL A 148 1.78 -13.04 0.29
CA VAL A 148 1.92 -12.05 1.36
C VAL A 148 2.77 -10.89 0.86
N ALA A 149 2.19 -9.69 0.90
CA ALA A 149 2.92 -8.45 0.67
C ALA A 149 3.45 -7.89 1.99
N TRP A 150 4.77 -7.78 2.10
CA TRP A 150 5.48 -7.15 3.20
C TRP A 150 5.90 -5.75 2.76
N ILE A 151 5.46 -4.74 3.50
CA ILE A 151 5.65 -3.33 3.12
C ILE A 151 6.36 -2.63 4.25
N THR A 152 7.51 -2.04 3.95
CA THR A 152 8.25 -1.21 4.88
C THR A 152 7.94 0.25 4.58
N THR A 153 7.69 1.02 5.63
CA THR A 153 7.59 2.48 5.54
C THR A 153 8.29 3.11 6.73
N GLY A 154 9.02 4.18 6.48
CA GLY A 154 9.63 5.00 7.52
C GLY A 154 10.04 6.35 6.97
N PHE A 155 10.81 7.08 7.76
CA PHE A 155 11.47 8.33 7.41
C PHE A 155 12.75 8.52 8.21
N LEU A 156 13.70 9.30 7.68
CA LEU A 156 14.84 9.79 8.45
C LEU A 156 14.37 10.94 9.37
N HIS A 157 14.63 10.84 10.66
CA HIS A 157 14.35 11.92 11.62
C HIS A 157 15.66 12.55 12.10
N ILE A 158 15.89 13.80 11.70
CA ILE A 158 16.93 14.66 12.30
C ILE A 158 16.17 15.63 13.21
N PRO A 159 16.20 15.44 14.55
CA PRO A 159 15.42 16.28 15.44
C PRO A 159 15.82 17.76 15.36
N HIS A 160 14.85 18.64 15.56
CA HIS A 160 15.05 20.09 15.53
C HIS A 160 14.26 20.81 16.64
N ALA A 161 14.42 22.12 16.76
CA ALA A 161 13.89 22.89 17.89
C ALA A 161 12.36 22.76 18.04
N GLU A 162 11.64 22.68 16.93
CA GLU A 162 10.19 22.54 16.87
C GLU A 162 9.69 21.13 17.25
N ASP A 163 10.57 20.15 17.50
CA ASP A 163 10.21 18.85 18.11
C ASP A 163 10.01 18.94 19.63
N VAL A 164 10.27 20.10 20.24
CA VAL A 164 10.05 20.32 21.68
C VAL A 164 8.70 21.00 21.89
N PRO A 165 7.81 20.45 22.74
CA PRO A 165 8.02 19.33 23.66
C PRO A 165 7.76 17.95 23.04
N ASN A 166 7.10 17.88 21.88
CA ASN A 166 6.79 16.64 21.19
C ASN A 166 6.96 16.83 19.68
N THR A 167 7.46 15.80 19.01
CA THR A 167 7.41 15.70 17.56
C THR A 167 5.96 15.76 17.07
N VAL A 168 5.71 16.62 16.09
CA VAL A 168 4.37 16.81 15.53
C VAL A 168 4.00 15.71 14.52
N THR A 169 2.71 15.49 14.31
CA THR A 169 2.23 14.49 13.34
C THR A 169 2.24 14.98 11.90
N VAL A 170 2.20 16.29 11.68
CA VAL A 170 2.13 16.91 10.35
C VAL A 170 3.41 16.59 9.58
N GLY A 171 3.29 15.94 8.42
CA GLY A 171 4.43 15.56 7.57
C GLY A 171 5.13 14.25 7.96
N ASN A 172 4.92 13.73 9.18
CA ASN A 172 5.55 12.49 9.67
C ASN A 172 4.74 11.22 9.35
N GLY A 173 3.71 11.34 8.51
CA GLY A 173 2.89 10.21 8.07
C GLY A 173 3.60 9.36 7.00
N GLY A 174 3.54 8.05 7.17
CA GLY A 174 3.91 7.05 6.17
C GLY A 174 2.86 5.93 6.13
N GLY A 175 2.89 5.10 5.10
CA GLY A 175 1.99 3.95 5.02
C GLY A 175 1.76 3.45 3.61
N VAL A 176 0.69 2.68 3.44
CA VAL A 176 0.27 2.12 2.16
C VAL A 176 -1.22 2.35 1.94
N LEU A 177 -1.59 2.65 0.70
CA LEU A 177 -2.97 2.57 0.23
C LEU A 177 -3.14 1.30 -0.61
N LEU A 178 -4.16 0.51 -0.29
CA LEU A 178 -4.62 -0.61 -1.10
C LEU A 178 -5.75 -0.13 -2.00
N ARG A 179 -5.47 0.06 -3.29
CA ARG A 179 -6.43 0.67 -4.21
C ARG A 179 -6.94 -0.35 -5.22
N PRO A 180 -8.26 -0.53 -5.40
CA PRO A 180 -8.76 -1.39 -6.46
C PRO A 180 -8.29 -0.85 -7.82
N HIS A 181 -7.80 -1.75 -8.68
CA HIS A 181 -7.40 -1.41 -10.03
C HIS A 181 -7.86 -2.51 -10.98
N ASN A 182 -8.84 -2.18 -11.84
CA ASN A 182 -9.59 -3.16 -12.62
C ASN A 182 -10.26 -4.26 -11.78
N TYR A 183 -10.31 -4.13 -10.45
CA TYR A 183 -10.99 -5.10 -9.59
C TYR A 183 -12.50 -5.11 -9.79
N PHE A 184 -13.09 -3.92 -9.89
CA PHE A 184 -14.50 -3.71 -10.20
C PHE A 184 -14.67 -3.43 -11.70
N ASP A 185 -15.92 -3.51 -12.13
CA ASP A 185 -16.32 -3.26 -13.52
C ASP A 185 -16.54 -1.75 -13.79
N VAL A 186 -16.82 -0.98 -12.73
CA VAL A 186 -16.95 0.48 -12.70
C VAL A 186 -16.48 0.99 -11.33
N ASP A 187 -16.41 2.31 -11.13
CA ASP A 187 -16.15 2.90 -9.82
C ASP A 187 -17.27 2.49 -8.82
N PRO A 188 -16.96 1.79 -7.71
CA PRO A 188 -17.97 1.40 -6.74
C PRO A 188 -18.66 2.60 -6.05
N SER A 189 -18.08 3.80 -6.09
CA SER A 189 -18.69 5.01 -5.52
C SER A 189 -19.88 5.53 -6.34
N SER A 190 -20.06 5.07 -7.59
CA SER A 190 -21.18 5.49 -8.44
C SER A 190 -22.55 5.10 -7.87
N GLU A 191 -22.59 4.04 -7.04
CA GLU A 191 -23.78 3.56 -6.34
C GLU A 191 -23.89 4.12 -4.91
N SER A 192 -23.07 5.11 -4.55
CA SER A 192 -23.11 5.70 -3.21
C SER A 192 -24.48 6.36 -2.97
N PRO A 193 -25.17 6.04 -1.86
CA PRO A 193 -26.40 6.73 -1.51
C PRO A 193 -26.17 8.21 -1.20
N ASP A 194 -24.93 8.62 -0.93
CA ASP A 194 -24.54 10.00 -0.64
C ASP A 194 -24.10 10.77 -1.91
N ALA A 195 -24.11 10.12 -3.09
CA ALA A 195 -23.82 10.79 -4.34
C ALA A 195 -24.89 11.85 -4.65
N VAL A 196 -24.44 13.04 -5.08
CA VAL A 196 -25.31 14.16 -5.42
C VAL A 196 -25.13 14.52 -6.89
N TYR A 197 -26.24 14.54 -7.63
CA TYR A 197 -26.29 15.01 -9.01
C TYR A 197 -27.43 16.04 -9.14
N ILE A 198 -27.08 17.27 -9.52
CA ILE A 198 -28.03 18.39 -9.62
C ILE A 198 -28.25 18.70 -11.09
N LYS A 199 -29.49 18.58 -11.57
CA LYS A 199 -29.86 19.01 -12.92
C LYS A 199 -30.12 20.53 -12.91
N PRO A 200 -29.87 21.24 -14.02
CA PRO A 200 -30.31 22.62 -14.16
C PRO A 200 -31.82 22.73 -13.86
N ARG A 201 -32.21 23.74 -13.07
CA ARG A 201 -33.59 24.00 -12.62
C ARG A 201 -34.13 23.04 -11.56
N SER A 202 -33.29 22.22 -10.93
CA SER A 202 -33.68 21.32 -9.83
C SER A 202 -33.00 21.64 -8.50
N GLU A 203 -32.49 22.86 -8.34
CA GLU A 203 -31.59 23.24 -7.24
C GLU A 203 -32.32 23.31 -5.89
N GLN A 204 -33.61 23.64 -5.90
CA GLN A 204 -34.38 23.94 -4.67
C GLN A 204 -35.22 22.76 -4.15
N SER A 205 -35.42 21.70 -4.94
CA SER A 205 -36.26 20.58 -4.53
C SER A 205 -35.47 19.51 -3.78
N CYS A 206 -35.94 19.17 -2.58
CA CYS A 206 -35.39 18.09 -1.75
C CYS A 206 -35.52 16.71 -2.44
N ASP A 207 -36.54 16.51 -3.29
CA ASP A 207 -36.76 15.25 -4.03
C ASP A 207 -35.66 14.98 -5.06
N THR A 208 -35.04 16.05 -5.59
CA THR A 208 -34.04 15.97 -6.67
C THR A 208 -32.64 16.42 -6.25
N ASN A 209 -32.52 17.10 -5.12
CA ASN A 209 -31.27 17.61 -4.57
C ASN A 209 -31.28 17.42 -3.05
N ARG A 210 -30.67 16.34 -2.56
CA ARG A 210 -30.58 16.07 -1.12
C ARG A 210 -29.88 17.17 -0.32
N MET A 211 -28.98 17.94 -0.96
CA MET A 211 -28.35 19.09 -0.31
C MET A 211 -29.35 20.21 0.00
N ALA A 212 -30.45 20.32 -0.75
CA ALA A 212 -31.51 21.28 -0.45
C ALA A 212 -32.27 20.92 0.84
N CYS A 213 -32.33 19.62 1.20
CA CYS A 213 -32.94 19.15 2.45
C CYS A 213 -32.08 19.49 3.66
N LEU A 214 -30.75 19.41 3.55
CA LEU A 214 -29.83 19.63 4.66
C LEU A 214 -29.95 21.03 5.30
N ALA A 215 -30.34 22.03 4.51
CA ALA A 215 -30.60 23.38 5.04
C ALA A 215 -31.83 23.43 5.97
N GLN A 216 -32.76 22.48 5.84
CA GLN A 216 -34.00 22.38 6.60
C GLN A 216 -33.89 21.37 7.75
N GLU A 217 -33.05 20.34 7.61
CA GLU A 217 -32.86 19.23 8.57
C GLU A 217 -31.59 19.40 9.42
N SER A 218 -31.38 20.57 10.01
CA SER A 218 -30.25 20.80 10.90
C SER A 218 -30.61 20.41 12.33
N CYS A 219 -30.06 19.28 12.80
CA CYS A 219 -30.00 18.96 14.21
C CYS A 219 -28.55 18.60 14.59
N SER A 220 -28.12 19.03 15.77
CA SER A 220 -26.82 18.68 16.32
C SER A 220 -27.06 17.88 17.60
N PRO A 221 -26.37 16.75 17.81
CA PRO A 221 -26.48 16.02 19.05
C PRO A 221 -25.97 16.88 20.22
N VAL A 222 -26.59 16.73 21.39
CA VAL A 222 -26.00 17.22 22.64
C VAL A 222 -24.73 16.39 22.88
N ARG A 223 -23.58 17.05 22.92
CA ARG A 223 -22.31 16.37 23.18
C ARG A 223 -22.14 16.20 24.69
N GLU A 224 -21.90 14.97 25.12
CA GLU A 224 -21.50 14.71 26.49
C GLU A 224 -20.13 15.34 26.79
N PRO A 225 -19.88 15.81 28.02
CA PRO A 225 -18.55 16.23 28.43
C PRO A 225 -17.54 15.10 28.25
N PHE A 226 -16.35 15.43 27.77
CA PHE A 226 -15.26 14.48 27.60
C PHE A 226 -14.87 13.85 28.96
N THR A 227 -14.75 12.53 29.00
CA THR A 227 -14.26 11.76 30.15
C THR A 227 -12.95 11.05 29.81
N TYR A 228 -12.00 11.04 30.75
CA TYR A 228 -10.73 10.32 30.62
C TYR A 228 -10.49 9.47 31.87
N ASN A 229 -10.36 8.16 31.69
CA ASN A 229 -10.25 7.18 32.78
C ASN A 229 -8.85 7.14 33.43
N GLY A 230 -7.91 7.99 33.01
CA GLY A 230 -6.58 8.03 33.61
C GLY A 230 -5.73 6.82 33.24
N PHE A 231 -4.80 6.48 34.13
CA PHE A 231 -3.87 5.38 33.97
C PHE A 231 -4.25 4.25 34.93
N GLU A 232 -4.29 3.00 34.45
CA GLU A 232 -4.48 1.84 35.32
C GLU A 232 -3.20 1.55 36.11
N GLY A 233 -3.34 1.43 37.44
CA GLY A 233 -2.25 1.08 38.35
C GLY A 233 -2.30 -0.38 38.78
N VAL A 234 -1.25 -1.11 38.39
CA VAL A 234 -0.67 -2.31 39.03
C VAL A 234 -1.45 -3.63 38.91
N MET A 235 -0.77 -4.62 38.29
CA MET A 235 -1.08 -6.05 38.38
C MET A 235 -1.14 -6.47 39.86
N LYS A 236 -2.33 -6.80 40.36
CA LYS A 236 -2.47 -7.57 41.60
C LYS A 236 -2.16 -9.03 41.27
N PHE A 237 -1.08 -9.54 41.85
CA PHE A 237 -0.84 -10.98 41.93
C PHE A 237 -1.42 -11.45 43.27
N ASP A 238 -2.48 -12.25 43.21
CA ASP A 238 -2.97 -13.04 44.35
C ASP A 238 -2.14 -14.33 44.48
#